data_AF-X1U5U1-F1
#
_entry.id   AF-X1U5U1-F1
#
_cell.length_a   1.000
_cell.length_b   1.000
_cell.length_c   1.000
_cell.angle_alpha   90.00
_cell.angle_beta   90.00
_cell.angle_gamma   90.00
#
_symmetry.space_group_name_H-M   'P 1'
#
loop_
_entity.id
_entity.type
_entity.pdbx_description
1 polymer ?
#
loop_
_entity_poly.entity_id
_entity_poly.type
_entity_poly.pdbx_seq_one_letter_code
_entity_poly.pdbx_strand_id
1 'polypeptide(L)'
;MSWDMKDRQEPWGQAKVHEFNKDLLYSLEPEESKYLDSVYKQIFPELTDIEFIETRGGQRKGIDKRLYFENGAIITFEEKKRRVDYGDILLEIWSVWEKRILGWLYTSHADYISYFIPSTQKLYILPLLLIRKAWTQNQEQWTDQYRELQAKNKGYTTISRAIPINVLLSAMQREMDIKLPIRSQI
;
A
#
# COMPACT_ATOMS: atom_id res chain seq x y z
N MET A 1 -15.08 19.54 -43.63
CA MET A 1 -14.26 18.33 -43.41
C MET A 1 -14.65 17.80 -42.03
N SER A 2 -15.56 16.84 -42.03
CA SER A 2 -16.19 16.25 -40.84
C SER A 2 -15.36 15.05 -40.42
N TRP A 3 -14.86 15.04 -39.19
CA TRP A 3 -14.23 13.86 -38.60
C TRP A 3 -15.29 13.12 -37.78
N ASP A 4 -15.79 12.03 -38.36
CA ASP A 4 -16.71 11.09 -37.73
C ASP A 4 -16.10 10.48 -36.47
N MET A 5 -16.74 10.72 -35.32
CA MET A 5 -16.51 10.00 -34.06
C MET A 5 -17.35 8.73 -34.04
N LYS A 6 -16.95 7.72 -34.81
CA LYS A 6 -17.40 6.35 -34.62
C LYS A 6 -16.19 5.41 -34.68
N ASP A 7 -16.23 4.43 -33.78
CA ASP A 7 -15.34 3.27 -33.71
C ASP A 7 -13.98 3.48 -33.01
N ARG A 8 -14.06 3.45 -31.67
CA ARG A 8 -13.08 2.73 -30.83
C ARG A 8 -13.70 2.41 -29.46
N GLN A 9 -14.73 1.55 -29.46
CA GLN A 9 -15.07 0.77 -28.27
C GLN A 9 -14.13 -0.45 -28.27
N GLU A 10 -13.09 -0.43 -27.44
CA GLU A 10 -12.32 -1.64 -27.16
C GLU A 10 -13.18 -2.60 -26.30
N PRO A 11 -13.28 -3.88 -26.67
CA PRO A 11 -14.08 -4.85 -25.92
C PRO A 11 -13.39 -5.25 -24.63
N TRP A 12 -14.12 -5.09 -23.53
CA TRP A 12 -13.80 -5.44 -22.16
C TRP A 12 -12.98 -6.73 -22.00
N GLY A 13 -11.73 -6.58 -21.58
CA GLY A 13 -10.93 -7.68 -21.03
C GLY A 13 -11.60 -8.25 -19.78
N GLN A 14 -11.94 -9.53 -19.85
CA GLN A 14 -12.61 -10.31 -18.82
C GLN A 14 -12.09 -10.01 -17.41
N ALA A 15 -13.02 -9.77 -16.47
CA ALA A 15 -12.70 -9.63 -15.04
C ALA A 15 -11.96 -10.90 -14.57
N LYS A 16 -10.64 -10.80 -14.40
CA LYS A 16 -9.82 -11.89 -13.87
C LYS A 16 -10.21 -12.09 -12.41
N VAL A 17 -10.88 -13.19 -12.12
CA VAL A 17 -11.19 -13.58 -10.74
C VAL A 17 -9.88 -13.93 -10.06
N HIS A 18 -9.52 -13.18 -9.04
CA HIS A 18 -8.34 -13.40 -8.23
C HIS A 18 -8.69 -14.46 -7.16
N GLU A 19 -8.03 -15.62 -7.19
CA GLU A 19 -8.18 -16.60 -6.12
C GLU A 19 -7.30 -16.15 -4.96
N PHE A 20 -7.90 -15.69 -3.85
CA PHE A 20 -7.19 -15.26 -2.64
C PHE A 20 -6.08 -16.24 -2.23
N ASN A 21 -6.31 -17.55 -2.30
CA ASN A 21 -5.29 -18.54 -1.97
C ASN A 21 -4.11 -18.54 -2.95
N LYS A 22 -4.31 -18.26 -4.25
CA LYS A 22 -3.22 -18.17 -5.24
C LYS A 22 -2.45 -16.86 -5.13
N ASP A 23 -3.13 -15.76 -4.84
CA ASP A 23 -2.46 -14.47 -4.61
C ASP A 23 -1.77 -14.43 -3.24
N LEU A 24 -2.32 -15.10 -2.22
CA LEU A 24 -1.65 -15.35 -0.94
C LEU A 24 -0.41 -16.25 -1.15
N LEU A 25 -0.52 -17.34 -1.91
CA LEU A 25 0.62 -18.20 -2.27
C LEU A 25 1.72 -17.44 -3.05
N TYR A 26 1.35 -16.45 -3.86
CA TYR A 26 2.31 -15.60 -4.59
C TYR A 26 2.93 -14.49 -3.73
N SER A 27 2.18 -13.92 -2.78
CA SER A 27 2.73 -13.02 -1.75
C SER A 27 3.64 -13.77 -0.76
N LEU A 28 3.51 -15.09 -0.70
CA LEU A 28 4.29 -16.00 0.13
C LEU A 28 5.42 -16.71 -0.62
N GLU A 29 5.82 -16.29 -1.83
CA GLU A 29 6.98 -16.91 -2.49
C GLU A 29 8.21 -16.76 -1.58
N PRO A 30 8.68 -17.86 -0.95
CA PRO A 30 9.62 -17.75 0.16
C PRO A 30 10.94 -17.11 -0.25
N GLU A 31 11.26 -17.23 -1.54
CA GLU A 31 12.46 -16.68 -2.18
C GLU A 31 12.42 -15.15 -2.24
N GLU A 32 11.27 -14.55 -2.54
CA GLU A 32 11.13 -13.11 -2.59
C GLU A 32 10.99 -12.47 -1.21
N SER A 33 10.32 -13.15 -0.27
CA SER A 33 10.31 -12.70 1.12
C SER A 33 11.74 -12.67 1.69
N LYS A 34 12.54 -13.71 1.41
CA LYS A 34 13.97 -13.73 1.74
C LYS A 34 14.77 -12.66 0.99
N TYR A 35 14.45 -12.39 -0.26
CA TYR A 35 15.07 -11.30 -1.03
C TYR A 35 14.79 -9.95 -0.36
N LEU A 36 13.54 -9.65 -0.01
CA LEU A 36 13.18 -8.41 0.70
C LEU A 36 13.89 -8.32 2.06
N ASP A 37 14.01 -9.43 2.81
CA ASP A 37 14.79 -9.47 4.04
C ASP A 37 16.25 -9.10 3.81
N SER A 38 16.85 -9.59 2.72
CA SER A 38 18.22 -9.21 2.34
C SER A 38 18.34 -7.74 1.97
N VAL A 39 17.31 -7.17 1.34
CA VAL A 39 17.25 -5.75 0.97
C VAL A 39 17.08 -4.89 2.22
N TYR A 40 16.23 -5.27 3.18
CA TYR A 40 16.10 -4.54 4.45
C TYR A 40 17.42 -4.51 5.22
N LYS A 41 18.16 -5.61 5.27
CA LYS A 41 19.50 -5.65 5.88
C LYS A 41 20.51 -4.73 5.20
N GLN A 42 20.37 -4.51 3.89
CA GLN A 42 21.21 -3.55 3.15
C GLN A 42 20.81 -2.10 3.42
N ILE A 43 19.51 -1.81 3.50
CA ILE A 43 18.97 -0.46 3.75
C ILE A 43 19.21 -0.03 5.20
N PHE A 44 19.12 -0.98 6.14
CA PHE A 44 19.23 -0.75 7.57
C PHE A 44 20.44 -1.49 8.14
N PRO A 45 21.64 -0.88 8.15
CA PRO A 45 22.86 -1.55 8.64
C PRO A 45 22.79 -2.01 10.10
N GLU A 46 21.99 -1.34 10.94
CA GLU A 46 21.80 -1.69 12.36
C GLU A 46 20.66 -2.70 12.59
N LEU A 47 20.12 -3.29 11.53
CA LEU A 47 19.10 -4.33 11.63
C LEU A 47 19.75 -5.65 12.08
N THR A 48 19.40 -6.10 13.28
CA THR A 48 19.95 -7.33 13.88
C THR A 48 19.13 -8.56 13.53
N ASP A 49 17.80 -8.42 13.48
CA ASP A 49 16.90 -9.55 13.22
C ASP A 49 15.59 -9.14 12.53
N ILE A 50 14.96 -10.12 11.88
CA ILE A 50 13.66 -9.98 11.20
C ILE A 50 12.76 -11.16 11.61
N GLU A 51 11.69 -10.88 12.32
CA GLU A 51 10.64 -11.85 12.66
C GLU A 51 9.51 -11.76 11.62
N PHE A 52 9.19 -12.89 10.97
CA PHE A 52 7.95 -13.03 10.20
C PHE A 52 6.79 -13.39 11.12
N ILE A 53 5.69 -12.63 11.04
CA ILE A 53 4.55 -12.79 11.93
C ILE A 53 3.55 -13.82 11.35
N GLU A 54 3.71 -15.08 11.75
CA GLU A 54 2.87 -16.20 11.29
C GLU A 54 1.52 -16.30 12.02
N THR A 55 1.40 -15.72 13.21
CA THR A 55 0.20 -15.93 14.03
C THR A 55 -1.00 -15.21 13.42
N ARG A 56 -2.13 -15.92 13.32
CA ARG A 56 -3.43 -15.37 12.88
C ARG A 56 -3.82 -14.08 13.61
N GLY A 57 -3.35 -13.86 14.85
CA GLY A 57 -3.59 -12.64 15.63
C GLY A 57 -2.76 -11.43 15.17
N GLY A 58 -1.50 -11.63 14.77
CA GLY A 58 -0.63 -10.58 14.24
C GLY A 58 -0.99 -10.18 12.81
N GLN A 59 -1.28 -11.16 11.94
CA GLN A 59 -1.78 -10.90 10.58
C GLN A 59 -3.12 -10.17 10.58
N ARG A 60 -4.00 -10.42 11.57
CA ARG A 60 -5.26 -9.66 11.74
C ARG A 60 -5.04 -8.17 12.00
N LYS A 61 -3.84 -7.76 12.44
CA LYS A 61 -3.46 -6.37 12.64
C LYS A 61 -2.74 -5.76 11.44
N GLY A 62 -2.62 -6.48 10.32
CA GLY A 62 -1.87 -6.01 9.15
C GLY A 62 -0.38 -5.86 9.42
N ILE A 63 0.21 -6.73 10.25
CA ILE A 63 1.66 -6.77 10.48
C ILE A 63 2.19 -8.08 9.92
N ASP A 64 3.10 -7.99 8.96
CA ASP A 64 3.75 -9.12 8.31
C ASP A 64 5.13 -9.39 8.90
N LYS A 65 5.88 -8.32 9.24
CA LYS A 65 7.24 -8.43 9.80
C LYS A 65 7.48 -7.50 10.98
N ARG A 66 8.38 -7.90 11.87
CA ARG A 66 9.05 -7.05 12.85
C ARG A 66 10.54 -7.02 12.60
N LEU A 67 11.10 -5.83 12.53
CA LEU A 67 12.51 -5.56 12.36
C LEU A 67 13.08 -5.11 13.71
N TYR A 68 14.15 -5.77 14.16
CA TYR A 68 14.81 -5.52 15.43
C TYR A 68 16.15 -4.82 15.20
N PHE A 69 16.39 -3.71 15.87
CA PHE A 69 17.59 -2.88 15.68
C PHE A 69 18.54 -2.98 16.87
N GLU A 70 19.83 -2.72 16.66
CA GLU A 70 20.88 -2.77 17.70
C GLU A 70 20.56 -1.87 18.91
N ASN A 71 19.95 -0.72 18.67
CA ASN A 71 19.54 0.23 19.70
C ASN A 71 18.28 -0.20 20.49
N GLY A 72 17.74 -1.39 20.23
CA GLY A 72 16.54 -1.93 20.86
C GLY A 72 15.22 -1.47 20.25
N ALA A 73 15.24 -0.65 19.19
CA ALA A 73 14.03 -0.30 18.47
C ALA A 73 13.42 -1.52 17.76
N ILE A 74 12.09 -1.56 17.73
CA ILE A 74 11.32 -2.55 16.98
C ILE A 74 10.42 -1.77 16.02
N ILE A 75 10.55 -2.05 14.73
CA ILE A 75 9.74 -1.43 13.68
C ILE A 75 8.91 -2.52 12.98
N THR A 76 7.62 -2.27 12.81
CA THR A 76 6.68 -3.20 12.19
C THR A 76 6.37 -2.82 10.75
N PHE A 77 6.24 -3.84 9.89
CA PHE A 77 5.98 -3.68 8.46
C PHE A 77 4.74 -4.48 8.04
N GLU A 78 3.93 -3.87 7.18
CA GLU A 78 3.02 -4.58 6.27
C GLU A 78 3.65 -4.60 4.87
N GLU A 79 3.62 -5.74 4.19
CA GLU A 79 4.24 -5.90 2.88
C GLU A 79 3.18 -6.01 1.78
N LYS A 80 3.35 -5.20 0.73
CA LYS A 80 2.55 -5.28 -0.49
C LYS A 80 3.46 -5.52 -1.67
N LYS A 81 3.00 -6.40 -2.55
CA LYS A 81 3.66 -6.72 -3.81
C LYS A 81 2.77 -6.37 -4.97
N ARG A 82 3.34 -5.74 -6.00
CA ARG A 82 2.64 -5.46 -7.26
C ARG A 82 3.46 -5.86 -8.46
N ARG A 83 2.88 -6.70 -9.32
CA ARG A 83 3.61 -7.32 -10.44
C ARG A 83 4.02 -6.33 -11.51
N VAL A 84 3.18 -5.34 -11.77
CA VAL A 84 3.37 -4.34 -12.84
C VAL A 84 3.49 -2.97 -12.20
N ASP A 85 4.45 -2.19 -12.67
CA ASP A 85 4.59 -0.79 -12.31
C ASP A 85 3.55 0.04 -13.07
N TYR A 86 2.48 0.45 -12.38
CA TYR A 86 1.47 1.36 -12.93
C TYR A 86 1.75 2.83 -12.58
N GLY A 87 2.86 3.12 -11.90
CA GLY A 87 3.19 4.48 -11.43
C GLY A 87 2.33 4.96 -10.25
N ASP A 88 1.60 4.07 -9.59
CA ASP A 88 0.67 4.38 -8.50
C ASP A 88 0.82 3.43 -7.29
N ILE A 89 0.32 3.87 -6.13
CA ILE A 89 0.13 3.06 -4.93
C ILE A 89 -1.37 2.86 -4.73
N LEU A 90 -1.79 1.63 -4.46
CA LEU A 90 -3.20 1.31 -4.18
C LEU A 90 -3.50 1.54 -2.71
N LEU A 91 -4.15 2.65 -2.37
CA LEU A 91 -4.66 2.87 -1.02
C LEU A 91 -5.95 2.05 -0.84
N GLU A 92 -5.88 0.93 -0.12
CA GLU A 92 -7.01 0.02 0.09
C GLU A 92 -7.99 0.59 1.12
N ILE A 93 -9.17 0.96 0.63
CA ILE A 93 -10.24 1.53 1.45
C ILE A 93 -11.08 0.41 2.07
N TRP A 94 -11.40 -0.62 1.29
CA TRP A 94 -12.23 -1.75 1.71
C TRP A 94 -11.51 -3.06 1.44
N SER A 95 -11.32 -3.86 2.49
CA SER A 95 -10.81 -5.23 2.36
C SER A 95 -11.90 -6.17 1.84
N VAL A 96 -13.12 -6.05 2.40
CA VAL A 96 -14.32 -6.81 2.01
C VAL A 96 -15.50 -5.84 1.88
N TRP A 97 -15.76 -5.39 0.67
CA TRP A 97 -16.81 -4.42 0.35
C TRP A 97 -18.20 -4.88 0.76
N GLU A 98 -18.54 -6.14 0.50
CA GLU A 98 -19.86 -6.71 0.73
C GLU A 98 -20.23 -6.70 2.22
N LYS A 99 -19.22 -6.76 3.09
CA LYS A 99 -19.38 -6.68 4.56
C LYS A 99 -18.95 -5.33 5.14
N ARG A 100 -18.58 -4.37 4.30
CA ARG A 100 -18.07 -3.05 4.70
C ARG A 100 -16.91 -3.13 5.69
N ILE A 101 -16.00 -4.08 5.46
CA ILE A 101 -14.78 -4.22 6.27
C ILE A 101 -13.70 -3.31 5.66
N LEU A 102 -13.21 -2.38 6.47
CA LEU A 102 -12.18 -1.41 6.09
C LEU A 102 -10.86 -2.12 5.73
N GLY A 103 -10.16 -1.55 4.75
CA GLY A 103 -8.86 -2.00 4.28
C GLY A 103 -7.69 -1.50 5.12
N TRP A 104 -6.48 -1.96 4.76
CA TRP A 104 -5.24 -1.69 5.50
C TRP A 104 -4.97 -0.20 5.74
N LEU A 105 -5.45 0.67 4.84
CA LEU A 105 -5.32 2.13 4.99
C LEU A 105 -5.82 2.59 6.36
N TYR A 106 -6.85 1.95 6.90
CA TYR A 106 -7.44 2.28 8.19
C TYR A 106 -7.14 1.25 9.28
N THR A 107 -6.89 0.00 8.93
CA THR A 107 -6.84 -1.11 9.89
C THR A 107 -5.43 -1.60 10.21
N SER A 108 -4.42 -1.27 9.40
CA SER A 108 -3.05 -1.71 9.65
C SER A 108 -2.48 -1.09 10.93
N HIS A 109 -1.82 -1.90 11.74
CA HIS A 109 -1.08 -1.47 12.92
C HIS A 109 0.43 -1.43 12.69
N ALA A 110 0.88 -1.69 11.45
CA ALA A 110 2.28 -1.55 11.12
C ALA A 110 2.73 -0.07 11.20
N ASP A 111 4.02 0.14 11.43
CA ASP A 111 4.65 1.46 11.40
C ASP A 111 4.86 1.91 9.95
N TYR A 112 5.27 0.96 9.10
CA TYR A 112 5.55 1.17 7.68
C TYR A 112 4.78 0.17 6.82
N ILE A 113 4.49 0.59 5.59
CA ILE A 113 4.13 -0.32 4.52
C ILE A 113 5.28 -0.37 3.52
N SER A 114 5.75 -1.57 3.21
CA SER A 114 6.65 -1.78 2.08
C SER A 114 5.83 -2.11 0.82
N TYR A 115 6.16 -1.46 -0.29
CA TYR A 115 5.47 -1.67 -1.56
C TYR A 115 6.50 -2.05 -2.62
N PHE A 116 6.62 -3.35 -2.87
CA PHE A 116 7.60 -3.93 -3.77
C PHE A 116 7.02 -4.16 -5.17
N ILE A 117 7.76 -3.70 -6.19
CA ILE A 117 7.43 -3.85 -7.60
C ILE A 117 8.57 -4.60 -8.30
N PRO A 118 8.52 -5.94 -8.36
CA PRO A 118 9.63 -6.74 -8.88
C PRO A 118 10.00 -6.43 -10.33
N SER A 119 9.00 -6.14 -11.18
CA SER A 119 9.21 -5.88 -12.61
C SER A 119 10.10 -4.67 -12.90
N THR A 120 10.18 -3.72 -11.97
CA THR A 120 11.04 -2.53 -12.08
C THR A 120 12.06 -2.43 -10.94
N GLN A 121 12.17 -3.47 -10.11
CA GLN A 121 13.05 -3.52 -8.92
C GLN A 121 12.88 -2.31 -7.99
N LYS A 122 11.66 -1.76 -7.89
CA LYS A 122 11.36 -0.64 -7.00
C LYS A 122 10.82 -1.14 -5.67
N LEU A 123 11.30 -0.53 -4.60
CA LEU A 123 10.79 -0.72 -3.24
C LEU A 123 10.47 0.66 -2.67
N TYR A 124 9.23 0.85 -2.23
CA TYR A 124 8.84 2.00 -1.43
C TYR A 124 8.69 1.56 0.02
N ILE A 125 9.34 2.25 0.95
CA ILE A 125 9.13 2.09 2.40
C ILE A 125 8.43 3.36 2.88
N LEU A 126 7.15 3.25 3.20
CA LEU A 126 6.29 4.41 3.43
C LEU A 126 5.75 4.41 4.87
N PRO A 127 5.94 5.48 5.66
CA PRO A 127 5.36 5.59 6.99
C PRO A 127 3.82 5.61 6.91
N LEU A 128 3.16 4.66 7.55
CA LEU A 128 1.69 4.53 7.49
C LEU A 128 0.99 5.76 8.08
N LEU A 129 1.56 6.36 9.12
CA LEU A 129 1.04 7.59 9.73
C LEU A 129 0.96 8.73 8.71
N LEU A 130 1.99 8.92 7.88
CA LEU A 130 2.02 9.98 6.87
C LEU A 130 1.09 9.69 5.70
N ILE A 131 0.99 8.42 5.26
CA ILE A 131 0.01 8.02 4.25
C ILE A 131 -1.41 8.37 4.72
N ARG A 132 -1.75 8.03 5.96
CA ARG A 132 -3.08 8.29 6.53
C ARG A 132 -3.39 9.76 6.66
N LYS A 133 -2.40 10.56 7.08
CA LYS A 133 -2.55 12.01 7.17
C LYS A 133 -2.74 12.62 5.78
N ALA A 134 -1.90 12.25 4.81
CA ALA A 134 -2.04 12.68 3.42
C ALA A 134 -3.41 12.29 2.84
N TRP A 135 -3.86 11.06 3.06
CA TRP A 135 -5.21 10.63 2.66
C TRP A 135 -6.28 11.50 3.32
N THR A 136 -6.25 11.68 4.64
CA THR A 136 -7.26 12.46 5.37
C THR A 136 -7.41 13.88 4.85
N GLN A 137 -6.29 14.54 4.48
CA GLN A 137 -6.31 15.90 3.94
C GLN A 137 -6.78 16.00 2.49
N ASN A 138 -6.75 14.90 1.72
CA ASN A 138 -6.97 14.93 0.28
C ASN A 138 -8.09 13.99 -0.21
N GLN A 139 -8.69 13.18 0.67
CA GLN A 139 -9.57 12.07 0.27
C GLN A 139 -10.79 12.48 -0.53
N GLU A 140 -11.37 13.65 -0.27
CA GLU A 140 -12.50 14.18 -1.04
C GLU A 140 -12.08 14.38 -2.50
N GLN A 141 -11.04 15.19 -2.72
CA GLN A 141 -10.47 15.44 -4.04
C GLN A 141 -9.98 14.16 -4.73
N TRP A 142 -9.28 13.30 -4.00
CA TRP A 142 -8.68 12.09 -4.57
C TRP A 142 -9.71 11.03 -4.95
N THR A 143 -10.86 11.00 -4.26
CA THR A 143 -11.97 10.10 -4.60
C THR A 143 -12.60 10.48 -5.94
N ASP A 144 -12.60 11.76 -6.30
CA ASP A 144 -13.12 12.23 -7.58
C ASP A 144 -12.08 12.11 -8.71
N GLN A 145 -10.81 12.42 -8.39
CA GLN A 145 -9.75 12.52 -9.41
C GLN A 145 -9.13 11.17 -9.77
N TYR A 146 -8.99 10.26 -8.80
CA TYR A 146 -8.23 9.03 -9.00
C TYR A 146 -9.13 7.81 -9.07
N ARG A 147 -8.76 6.92 -10.00
CA ARG A 147 -9.52 5.72 -10.33
C ARG A 147 -9.71 4.83 -9.12
N GLU A 148 -10.95 4.40 -8.92
CA GLU A 148 -11.29 3.26 -8.07
C GLU A 148 -10.91 1.96 -8.77
N LEU A 149 -10.20 1.10 -8.07
CA LEU A 149 -9.87 -0.25 -8.53
C LEU A 149 -10.56 -1.27 -7.65
N GLN A 150 -11.26 -2.19 -8.31
CA GLN A 150 -11.95 -3.29 -7.67
C GLN A 150 -11.25 -4.60 -8.02
N ALA A 151 -10.77 -5.30 -6.99
CA ALA A 151 -10.26 -6.66 -7.12
C ALA A 151 -11.36 -7.63 -6.70
N LYS A 152 -11.91 -8.38 -7.66
CA LYS A 152 -12.95 -9.39 -7.42
C LYS A 152 -12.29 -10.71 -7.00
N ASN A 153 -12.43 -11.03 -5.72
CA ASN A 153 -12.00 -12.29 -5.14
C ASN A 153 -13.17 -13.28 -5.05
N LYS A 154 -12.88 -14.56 -4.78
CA LYS A 154 -13.93 -15.57 -4.56
C LYS A 154 -14.76 -15.23 -3.32
N GLY A 155 -15.92 -14.60 -3.54
CA GLY A 155 -16.90 -14.29 -2.50
C GLY A 155 -16.75 -12.93 -1.82
N TYR A 156 -15.81 -12.09 -2.25
CA TYR A 156 -15.69 -10.71 -1.79
C TYR A 156 -14.93 -9.81 -2.78
N THR A 157 -15.09 -8.50 -2.62
CA THR A 157 -14.43 -7.47 -3.42
C THR A 157 -13.57 -6.59 -2.53
N THR A 158 -12.32 -6.38 -2.92
CA THR A 158 -11.42 -5.38 -2.32
C THR A 158 -11.45 -4.12 -3.17
N ILE A 159 -11.51 -2.95 -2.54
CA ILE A 159 -11.60 -1.66 -3.21
C ILE A 159 -10.46 -0.75 -2.77
N SER A 160 -9.75 -0.21 -3.75
CA SER A 160 -8.62 0.69 -3.54
C SER A 160 -8.71 1.93 -4.43
N ARG A 161 -8.02 3.01 -4.03
CA ARG A 161 -7.75 4.17 -4.90
C ARG A 161 -6.33 4.14 -5.40
N ALA A 162 -6.16 4.28 -6.71
CA ALA A 162 -4.87 4.27 -7.39
C ALA A 162 -4.26 5.68 -7.37
N ILE A 163 -3.43 5.98 -6.37
CA ILE A 163 -2.83 7.32 -6.22
C ILE A 163 -1.45 7.33 -6.89
N PRO A 164 -1.19 8.23 -7.86
CA PRO A 164 0.13 8.36 -8.46
C PRO A 164 1.24 8.56 -7.41
N ILE A 165 2.37 7.88 -7.59
CA ILE A 165 3.45 7.84 -6.58
C ILE A 165 3.96 9.25 -6.26
N ASN A 166 4.20 10.09 -7.28
CA ASN A 166 4.68 11.46 -7.10
C ASN A 166 3.68 12.32 -6.31
N VAL A 167 2.37 12.13 -6.54
CA VAL A 167 1.31 12.83 -5.80
C VAL A 167 1.30 12.39 -4.35
N LEU A 168 1.34 11.09 -4.09
CA LEU A 168 1.34 10.54 -2.74
C LEU A 168 2.57 11.02 -1.94
N LEU A 169 3.76 10.89 -2.51
CA LEU A 169 5.02 11.33 -1.86
C LEU A 169 5.01 12.83 -1.59
N SER A 170 4.56 13.65 -2.54
CA SER A 170 4.46 15.10 -2.34
C SER A 170 3.46 15.46 -1.24
N ALA A 171 2.34 14.74 -1.14
CA ALA A 171 1.37 14.94 -0.06
C ALA A 171 1.96 14.54 1.29
N MET A 172 2.59 13.38 1.40
CA MET A 172 3.27 12.94 2.62
C MET A 172 4.37 13.93 3.07
N GLN A 173 5.11 14.50 2.11
CA GLN A 173 6.13 15.51 2.41
C GLN A 173 5.54 16.76 3.05
N ARG A 174 4.40 17.25 2.56
CA ARG A 174 3.71 18.41 3.15
C ARG A 174 3.28 18.15 4.60
N GLU A 175 2.95 16.91 4.95
CA GLU A 175 2.57 16.57 6.33
C GLU A 175 3.73 16.63 7.33
N MET A 176 4.98 16.64 6.83
CA MET A 176 6.18 16.81 7.64
C MET A 176 6.60 18.29 7.78
N ASP A 177 6.20 19.16 6.85
CA ASP A 177 6.51 20.60 6.85
C ASP A 177 5.35 21.42 7.48
N ILE A 178 5.26 21.37 8.80
CA ILE A 178 4.16 22.00 9.55
C ILE A 178 4.56 23.42 9.97
N LYS A 179 3.82 24.41 9.48
CA LYS A 179 3.90 25.79 10.00
C LYS A 179 3.12 25.91 11.29
N LEU A 180 3.83 26.17 12.40
CA LEU A 180 3.21 26.42 13.70
C LEU A 180 2.52 27.80 13.68
N PRO A 181 1.30 27.92 14.23
CA PRO A 181 0.66 29.23 14.37
C PRO A 181 1.45 30.10 15.36
N ILE A 182 1.64 31.37 15.02
CA ILE A 182 2.20 32.36 15.95
C ILE A 182 1.19 32.56 17.06
N ARG A 183 1.58 32.27 18.31
CA ARG A 183 0.77 32.61 19.48
C ARG A 183 0.74 34.13 19.61
N SER A 184 -0.37 34.76 19.29
CA SER A 184 -0.66 36.12 19.76
C SER A 184 -0.68 36.09 21.28
N GLN A 185 0.14 36.94 21.91
CA GLN A 185 0.14 37.10 23.36
C GLN A 185 -1.25 37.59 23.79
N ILE A 186 -1.86 36.85 24.71
CA ILE A 186 -3.05 37.28 25.48
C ILE A 186 -2.57 38.24 26.56
#